data_AF-A0A0W0ZBB4-F1
#
_entry.id   AF-A0A0W0ZBB4-F1
#
_cell.length_a   1.000
_cell.length_b   1.000
_cell.length_c   1.000
_cell.angle_alpha   90.00
_cell.angle_beta   90.00
_cell.angle_gamma   90.00
#
_symmetry.space_group_name_H-M   'P 1'
#
loop_
_entity.id
_entity.type
_entity.pdbx_description
1 polymer ?
#
loop_
_entity_poly.entity_id
_entity_poly.type
_entity_poly.pdbx_seq_one_letter_code
_entity_poly.pdbx_strand_id
1 'polypeptide(L)' 'MWSTMIEDFKLIGVSRFTLWSDPGAEPFYKKMGCIKIGVKKSPMMQDRYPVIFEYEI' A
#
# COMPACT_ATOMS: atom_id res chain seq x y z
N MET A 1 11.48 2.16 -8.32
CA MET A 1 10.79 0.94 -7.83
C MET A 1 9.28 1.12 -7.82
N TRP A 2 8.72 2.12 -7.11
CA TRP A 2 7.26 2.36 -7.15
C TRP A 2 6.72 2.60 -8.56
N SER A 3 7.29 3.55 -9.31
CA SER A 3 6.86 3.85 -10.69
C SER A 3 6.90 2.63 -11.61
N THR A 4 7.97 1.84 -11.56
CA THR A 4 8.13 0.60 -12.33
C THR A 4 7.03 -0.41 -12.00
N MET A 5 6.69 -0.60 -10.72
CA MET A 5 5.59 -1.48 -10.31
C MET A 5 4.24 -0.99 -10.86
N ILE A 6 4.00 0.32 -10.87
CA ILE A 6 2.78 0.91 -11.44
C ILE A 6 2.73 0.70 -12.95
N GLU A 7 3.86 0.87 -13.66
CA GLU A 7 3.96 0.57 -15.10
C GLU A 7 3.65 -0.90 -15.38
N ASP A 8 4.24 -1.82 -14.62
CA ASP A 8 3.97 -3.26 -14.76
C ASP A 8 2.49 -3.56 -14.53
N PHE A 9 1.87 -2.94 -13.52
CA PHE A 9 0.45 -3.12 -13.21
C PHE A 9 -0.46 -2.56 -14.30
N LYS A 10 -0.09 -1.43 -14.93
CA LYS A 10 -0.79 -0.89 -16.11
C LYS A 10 -0.74 -1.86 -17.28
N LEU A 11 0.43 -2.47 -17.54
CA LEU A 11 0.60 -3.42 -18.64
C LEU A 11 -0.26 -4.67 -18.49
N ILE A 12 -0.51 -5.13 -17.26
CA ILE A 12 -1.38 -6.28 -16.98
C ILE A 12 -2.85 -5.90 -16.75
N GLY A 13 -3.21 -4.62 -16.90
CA GLY A 13 -4.60 -4.15 -16.81
C GLY A 13 -5.16 -4.06 -15.39
N VAL A 14 -4.31 -3.94 -14.37
CA VAL A 14 -4.77 -3.66 -13.00
C VAL A 14 -5.23 -2.20 -12.92
N SER A 15 -6.41 -1.96 -12.35
CA SER A 15 -6.95 -0.61 -12.12
C SER A 15 -6.81 -0.15 -10.67
N ARG A 16 -6.72 -1.09 -9.73
CA ARG A 16 -6.66 -0.80 -8.29
C ARG A 16 -6.02 -1.94 -7.52
N PHE A 17 -5.32 -1.62 -6.43
CA PHE A 17 -4.81 -2.63 -5.50
C PHE A 17 -4.78 -2.14 -4.06
N THR A 18 -4.66 -3.10 -3.14
CA THR A 18 -4.51 -2.86 -1.71
C THR A 18 -3.12 -3.29 -1.26
N LEU A 19 -2.50 -2.53 -0.37
CA LEU A 19 -1.20 -2.87 0.23
C LEU A 19 -1.23 -2.70 1.74
N TRP A 20 -0.38 -3.49 2.42
CA TRP A 20 -0.16 -3.40 3.86
C TRP A 20 1.19 -2.74 4.07
N SER A 21 1.19 -1.56 4.67
CA SER A 21 2.36 -0.75 4.90
C SER A 21 2.80 -0.84 6.35
N ASP A 22 4.12 -0.83 6.57
CA ASP A 22 4.64 -0.55 7.90
C ASP A 22 4.18 0.84 8.38
N PRO A 23 3.83 1.03 9.67
CA PRO A 23 3.46 2.35 10.17
C PRO A 23 4.50 3.44 9.90
N GLY A 24 5.80 3.12 9.93
CA GLY A 24 6.87 4.06 9.60
C GLY A 24 6.94 4.46 8.13
N ALA A 25 6.35 3.68 7.23
CA ALA A 25 6.32 3.96 5.79
C ALA A 25 5.04 4.69 5.34
N GLU A 26 4.09 4.96 6.24
CA GLU A 26 2.84 5.68 5.93
C GLU A 26 3.06 7.00 5.15
N PRO A 27 4.02 7.88 5.51
CA PRO A 27 4.26 9.11 4.76
C PRO A 27 4.69 8.88 3.31
N PHE A 28 5.44 7.81 3.05
CA PHE A 28 5.89 7.46 1.70
C PHE A 28 4.70 7.08 0.81
N TYR A 29 3.84 6.17 1.26
CA TYR A 29 2.71 5.70 0.46
C TYR A 29 1.65 6.79 0.24
N LYS A 30 1.45 7.67 1.23
CA LYS A 30 0.64 8.88 1.05
C LYS A 30 1.21 9.78 -0.05
N LYS A 31 2.52 10.02 -0.06
CA LYS A 31 3.18 10.81 -1.13
C LYS A 31 3.03 10.16 -2.51
N MET A 32 2.97 8.83 -2.57
CA MET A 32 2.75 8.09 -3.82
C MET A 32 1.30 8.12 -4.32
N GLY A 33 0.36 8.68 -3.55
CA GLY A 33 -1.06 8.77 -3.90
C GLY A 33 -1.95 7.67 -3.29
N CYS A 34 -1.42 6.86 -2.37
CA CYS A 34 -2.22 5.85 -1.69
C CYS A 34 -3.18 6.49 -0.68
N ILE A 35 -4.41 5.96 -0.62
CA ILE A 35 -5.45 6.38 0.31
C ILE A 35 -5.51 5.38 1.47
N LYS A 36 -5.39 5.88 2.71
CA LYS A 36 -5.47 5.03 3.91
C LYS A 36 -6.90 4.56 4.09
N ILE A 37 -7.12 3.25 4.07
CA ILE A 37 -8.43 2.63 4.25
C ILE A 37 -8.58 1.91 5.60
N GLY A 38 -7.50 1.77 6.38
CA GLY A 38 -7.59 1.23 7.73
C GLY A 38 -6.24 0.86 8.34
N VAL A 39 -6.32 0.08 9.43
CA VAL A 39 -5.19 -0.58 10.09
C VAL A 39 -5.60 -2.00 10.44
N LYS A 40 -4.66 -2.94 10.42
CA LYS A 40 -4.92 -4.34 10.79
C LYS A 40 -3.84 -4.85 11.73
N LYS A 41 -4.21 -5.67 12.72
CA LYS A 41 -3.24 -6.34 13.58
C LYS A 41 -2.44 -7.34 12.75
N SER A 42 -1.10 -7.28 12.85
CA SER A 42 -0.24 -8.20 12.12
C SER A 42 -0.43 -9.63 12.64
N PRO A 43 -0.61 -10.63 11.75
CA PRO A 43 -0.68 -12.02 12.16
C PRO A 43 0.67 -12.57 12.65
N MET A 44 1.78 -11.91 12.30
CA MET A 44 3.15 -12.34 12.60
C MET A 44 3.77 -11.58 13.78
N MET A 45 3.30 -10.37 14.09
CA MET A 45 3.85 -9.50 15.13
C MET A 45 2.69 -8.89 15.92
N GLN A 46 2.43 -9.41 17.12
CA GLN A 46 1.22 -9.06 17.87
C GLN A 46 1.13 -7.56 18.23
N ASP A 47 2.26 -6.87 18.35
CA ASP A 47 2.32 -5.45 18.70
C ASP A 47 2.39 -4.52 17.48
N ARG A 48 2.32 -5.06 16.27
CA ARG A 48 2.40 -4.27 15.03
C ARG A 48 1.04 -4.15 14.37
N TYR A 49 0.68 -2.93 14.01
CA TYR A 49 -0.57 -2.60 13.33
C TYR A 49 -0.28 -1.98 11.95
N PRO A 50 0.05 -2.79 10.92
CA PRO A 50 0.21 -2.29 9.56
C PRO A 50 -0.96 -1.44 9.09
N VAL A 51 -0.61 -0.39 8.35
CA VAL A 51 -1.56 0.53 7.74
C VAL A 51 -2.01 -0.06 6.42
N ILE A 52 -3.32 -0.13 6.20
CA ILE A 52 -3.90 -0.64 4.97
C ILE A 52 -4.19 0.53 4.04
N PHE A 53 -3.66 0.45 2.83
CA PHE A 53 -3.79 1.46 1.81
C PHE A 53 -4.46 0.90 0.57
N GLU A 54 -5.21 1.74 -0.13
CA GLU A 54 -5.70 1.52 -1.49
C GLU A 54 -5.00 2.48 -2.46
N TYR A 55 -4.74 2.02 -3.68
CA TYR A 55 -4.19 2.84 -4.76
C TYR A 55 -4.91 2.55 -6.08
N GLU A 56 -5.29 3.62 -6.77
CA GLU A 56 -5.87 3.61 -8.11
C GLU A 56 -4.78 3.99 -9.13
N ILE A 57 -4.71 3.24 -10.23
CA ILE A 57 -3.57 3.20 -11.17
C ILE A 57 -3.69 4.21 -12.32
#